data_AF-A0A0T6LNF0-F1
#
_entry.id   AF-A0A0T6LNF0-F1
#
_cell.length_a   1.000
_cell.length_b   1.000
_cell.length_c   1.000
_cell.angle_alpha   90.00
_cell.angle_beta   90.00
_cell.angle_gamma   90.00
#
_symmetry.space_group_name_H-M   'P 1'
#
loop_
_entity.id
_entity.type
_entity.pdbx_description
1 polymer ?
#
loop_
_entity_poly.entity_id
_entity_poly.type
_entity_poly.pdbx_seq_one_letter_code
_entity_poly.pdbx_strand_id
1 'polypeptide(L)'
;MDIRSAQQLAWENKLDKGFNVTDVAVEFGLLTAEVGEAFTAWRKGLPDFGEELADVFLYLVAVAQMNGIDLQGEVERKIAKNRDRVYVRDARGVLHRVEGPPAGAGPGEGAPGGDGPQPAGRGGRRGEG
;
A
#
# COMPACT_ATOMS: atom_id res chain seq x y z
N MET A 1 -2.64 23.79 -6.21
CA MET A 1 -3.38 23.21 -5.07
C MET A 1 -2.71 21.89 -4.71
N ASP A 2 -2.56 21.57 -3.43
CA ASP A 2 -2.08 20.26 -2.98
C ASP A 2 -3.25 19.34 -2.59
N ILE A 3 -2.98 18.08 -2.24
CA ILE A 3 -4.04 17.10 -1.96
C ILE A 3 -4.81 17.49 -0.70
N ARG A 4 -4.15 18.01 0.33
CA ARG A 4 -4.84 18.47 1.56
C ARG A 4 -5.81 19.61 1.28
N SER A 5 -5.39 20.56 0.45
CA SER A 5 -6.22 21.68 0.03
C SER A 5 -7.44 21.19 -0.78
N ALA A 6 -7.24 20.26 -1.70
CA ALA A 6 -8.34 19.66 -2.46
C ALA A 6 -9.31 18.89 -1.56
N GLN A 7 -8.79 18.12 -0.62
CA GLN A 7 -9.57 17.37 0.36
C GLN A 7 -10.46 18.29 1.21
N GLN A 8 -9.89 19.40 1.70
CA GLN A 8 -10.64 20.38 2.48
C GLN A 8 -11.72 21.09 1.64
N LEU A 9 -11.38 21.53 0.41
CA LEU A 9 -12.33 22.22 -0.46
C LEU A 9 -13.47 21.31 -0.92
N ALA A 10 -13.19 20.04 -1.23
CA ALA A 10 -14.21 19.06 -1.56
C ALA A 10 -15.19 18.85 -0.38
N TRP A 11 -14.65 18.82 0.84
CA TRP A 11 -15.44 18.67 2.05
C TRP A 11 -16.33 19.88 2.35
N GLU A 12 -15.77 21.09 2.27
CA GLU A 12 -16.51 22.34 2.44
C GLU A 12 -17.66 22.45 1.44
N ASN A 13 -17.40 22.16 0.17
CA ASN A 13 -18.45 22.15 -0.84
C ASN A 13 -19.55 21.13 -0.54
N LYS A 14 -19.21 19.93 -0.04
CA LYS A 14 -20.22 18.94 0.38
C LYS A 14 -21.10 19.47 1.51
N LEU A 15 -20.51 20.11 2.52
CA LEU A 15 -21.26 20.73 3.62
C LEU A 15 -22.17 21.85 3.12
N ASP A 16 -21.65 22.75 2.29
CA ASP A 16 -22.38 23.89 1.73
C ASP A 16 -23.57 23.47 0.86
N LYS A 17 -23.44 22.34 0.14
CA LYS A 17 -24.50 21.79 -0.71
C LYS A 17 -25.46 20.86 0.03
N GLY A 18 -25.20 20.53 1.29
CA GLY A 18 -25.99 19.56 2.05
C GLY A 18 -25.90 18.14 1.46
N PHE A 19 -24.76 17.78 0.86
CA PHE A 19 -24.53 16.43 0.38
C PHE A 19 -24.28 15.45 1.51
N ASN A 20 -24.28 14.16 1.17
CA ASN A 20 -23.95 13.11 2.12
C ASN A 20 -22.53 13.30 2.68
N VAL A 21 -22.46 13.27 4.01
CA VAL A 21 -21.23 13.40 4.82
C VAL A 21 -21.20 12.40 5.98
N THR A 22 -22.20 11.51 6.07
CA THR A 22 -22.38 10.59 7.20
C THR A 22 -22.37 9.12 6.77
N ASP A 23 -22.85 8.80 5.57
CA ASP A 23 -22.88 7.43 5.07
C ASP A 23 -21.67 7.15 4.16
N VAL A 24 -20.68 6.45 4.70
CA VAL A 24 -19.46 6.09 3.96
C VAL A 24 -19.76 5.11 2.81
N ALA A 25 -20.74 4.21 2.97
CA ALA A 25 -21.06 3.23 1.93
C ALA A 25 -21.66 3.91 0.70
N VAL A 26 -22.49 4.93 0.91
CA VAL A 26 -23.02 5.77 -0.18
C VAL A 26 -21.88 6.45 -0.94
N GLU A 27 -20.89 7.03 -0.25
CA GLU A 27 -19.75 7.67 -0.94
C GLU A 27 -18.90 6.69 -1.75
N PHE A 28 -18.70 5.46 -1.28
CA PHE A 28 -18.05 4.42 -2.09
C PHE A 28 -18.88 4.05 -3.33
N GLY A 29 -20.20 4.06 -3.23
CA GLY A 29 -21.11 3.88 -4.36
C GLY A 29 -20.93 4.99 -5.40
N LEU A 30 -20.91 6.25 -4.97
CA LEU A 30 -20.71 7.41 -5.85
C LEU A 30 -19.31 7.39 -6.49
N LEU A 31 -18.26 7.15 -5.70
CA LEU A 31 -16.89 6.97 -6.22
C LEU A 31 -16.83 5.87 -7.29
N THR A 32 -17.56 4.76 -7.10
CA THR A 32 -17.62 3.68 -8.08
C THR A 32 -18.32 4.11 -9.37
N ALA A 33 -19.35 4.95 -9.27
CA ALA A 33 -20.03 5.53 -10.43
C ALA A 33 -19.07 6.40 -11.25
N GLU A 34 -18.31 7.29 -10.62
CA GLU A 34 -17.34 8.17 -11.31
C GLU A 34 -16.25 7.38 -12.05
N VAL A 35 -15.81 6.26 -11.49
CA VAL A 35 -14.86 5.36 -12.19
C VAL A 35 -15.49 4.80 -13.47
N GLY A 36 -16.80 4.51 -13.46
CA GLY A 36 -17.56 4.08 -14.62
C GLY A 36 -17.73 5.17 -15.68
N GLU A 37 -17.93 6.42 -15.26
CA GLU A 37 -18.04 7.59 -16.14
C GLU A 37 -16.68 7.88 -16.80
N ALA A 38 -15.60 7.92 -16.03
CA ALA A 38 -14.23 8.05 -16.54
C ALA A 38 -13.86 6.95 -17.55
N PHE A 39 -14.24 5.70 -17.27
CA PHE A 39 -14.03 4.61 -18.22
C PHE A 39 -14.85 4.80 -19.51
N THR A 40 -16.10 5.26 -19.39
CA THR A 40 -16.98 5.52 -20.53
C THR A 40 -16.41 6.63 -21.41
N ALA A 41 -15.97 7.73 -20.81
CA ALA A 41 -15.36 8.86 -21.50
C ALA A 41 -14.09 8.44 -22.26
N TRP A 42 -13.18 7.73 -21.60
CA TRP A 42 -11.99 7.17 -22.26
C TRP A 42 -12.33 6.22 -23.40
N ARG A 43 -13.24 5.28 -23.17
CA ARG A 43 -13.62 4.27 -24.16
C ARG A 43 -14.23 4.87 -25.43
N LYS A 44 -14.99 5.95 -25.27
CA LYS A 44 -15.70 6.63 -26.37
C LYS A 44 -14.92 7.81 -26.95
N GLY A 45 -13.78 8.18 -26.37
CA GLY A 45 -13.00 9.35 -26.80
C GLY A 45 -13.74 10.66 -26.58
N LEU A 46 -14.50 10.76 -25.49
CA LEU A 46 -15.25 11.96 -25.15
C LEU A 46 -14.32 13.08 -24.63
N PRO A 47 -14.67 14.36 -24.82
CA PRO A 47 -13.83 15.49 -24.42
C PRO A 47 -13.77 15.70 -22.90
N ASP A 48 -14.67 15.08 -22.15
CA ASP A 48 -14.84 15.19 -20.70
C ASP A 48 -13.97 14.23 -19.89
N PHE A 49 -13.18 13.33 -20.51
CA PHE A 49 -12.38 12.35 -19.77
C PHE A 49 -11.49 12.95 -18.67
N GLY A 50 -10.96 14.16 -18.87
CA GLY A 50 -10.19 14.86 -17.85
C GLY A 50 -11.02 15.33 -16.66
N GLU A 51 -12.27 15.71 -16.89
CA GLU A 51 -13.25 16.10 -15.87
C GLU A 51 -13.65 14.88 -15.03
N GLU A 52 -13.97 13.77 -15.69
CA GLU A 52 -14.33 12.51 -15.01
C GLU A 52 -13.21 11.98 -14.08
N LEU A 53 -11.94 12.13 -14.49
CA LEU A 53 -10.81 11.80 -13.63
C LEU A 53 -10.71 12.72 -12.40
N ALA A 54 -11.12 13.98 -12.55
CA ALA A 54 -11.19 14.91 -11.43
C ALA A 54 -12.33 14.52 -10.47
N ASP A 55 -13.49 14.07 -10.98
CA ASP A 55 -14.59 13.60 -10.13
C ASP A 55 -14.21 12.36 -9.32
N VAL A 56 -13.54 11.38 -9.93
CA VAL A 56 -12.94 10.24 -9.20
C VAL A 56 -12.03 10.72 -8.06
N PHE A 57 -11.19 11.72 -8.32
CA PHE A 57 -10.31 12.28 -7.30
C PHE A 57 -11.08 13.00 -6.18
N LEU A 58 -12.11 13.80 -6.52
CA LEU A 58 -12.93 14.54 -5.56
C LEU A 58 -13.70 13.61 -4.62
N TYR A 59 -14.28 12.53 -5.13
CA TYR A 59 -14.91 11.53 -4.27
C TYR A 59 -13.90 10.74 -3.43
N LEU A 60 -12.72 10.43 -3.97
CA LEU A 60 -11.68 9.77 -3.20
C LEU A 60 -11.21 10.61 -2.00
N VAL A 61 -10.97 11.92 -2.20
CA VAL A 61 -10.57 12.80 -1.09
C VAL A 61 -11.70 13.02 -0.10
N ALA A 62 -12.97 13.04 -0.54
CA ALA A 62 -14.12 13.12 0.35
C ALA A 62 -14.23 11.87 1.25
N VAL A 63 -14.04 10.67 0.67
CA VAL A 63 -13.98 9.42 1.45
C VAL A 63 -12.83 9.45 2.46
N ALA A 64 -11.65 9.95 2.09
CA ALA A 64 -10.54 10.11 3.02
C ALA A 64 -10.91 11.04 4.19
N GLN A 65 -11.55 12.17 3.90
CA GLN A 65 -12.00 13.13 4.91
C GLN A 65 -13.01 12.53 5.88
N MET A 66 -14.01 11.78 5.39
CA MET A 66 -15.01 11.11 6.23
C MET A 66 -14.40 10.11 7.21
N ASN A 67 -13.24 9.56 6.88
CA ASN A 67 -12.53 8.58 7.69
C ASN A 67 -11.39 9.21 8.52
N GLY A 68 -11.25 10.53 8.54
CA GLY A 68 -10.20 11.23 9.29
C GLY A 68 -8.79 10.97 8.76
N ILE A 69 -8.65 10.68 7.47
CA ILE A 69 -7.38 10.30 6.84
C ILE A 69 -6.77 11.54 6.17
N ASP A 70 -5.51 11.85 6.50
CA ASP A 70 -4.67 12.76 5.71
C ASP A 70 -4.20 12.04 4.43
N LEU A 71 -4.94 12.22 3.33
CA LEU A 71 -4.65 11.49 2.09
C LEU A 71 -3.29 11.88 1.51
N GLN A 72 -2.88 13.14 1.63
CA GLN A 72 -1.58 13.56 1.13
C GLN A 72 -0.45 12.81 1.84
N GLY A 73 -0.51 12.73 3.18
CA GLY A 73 0.47 11.97 3.96
C GLY A 73 0.51 10.48 3.58
N GLU A 74 -0.65 9.86 3.33
CA GLU A 74 -0.73 8.48 2.85
C GLU A 74 -0.09 8.31 1.46
N VAL A 75 -0.34 9.25 0.54
CA VAL A 75 0.26 9.26 -0.80
C VAL A 75 1.78 9.42 -0.71
N GLU A 76 2.28 10.35 0.09
CA GLU A 76 3.72 10.57 0.31
C GLU A 76 4.39 9.29 0.87
N ARG A 77 3.80 8.68 1.90
CA ARG A 77 4.26 7.39 2.46
C ARG A 77 4.26 6.28 1.42
N LYS A 78 3.20 6.19 0.61
CA LYS A 78 3.05 5.15 -0.40
C LYS A 78 4.06 5.31 -1.53
N ILE A 79 4.33 6.54 -1.97
CA ILE A 79 5.36 6.85 -2.98
C ILE A 79 6.74 6.44 -2.48
N ALA A 80 7.11 6.83 -1.26
CA ALA A 80 8.38 6.43 -0.65
C ALA A 80 8.50 4.90 -0.59
N LYS A 81 7.49 4.22 -0.06
CA LYS A 81 7.45 2.75 0.00
C LYS A 81 7.53 2.09 -1.38
N ASN A 82 6.91 2.68 -2.41
CA ASN A 82 6.92 2.12 -3.77
C ASN A 82 8.26 2.30 -4.47
N ARG A 83 8.98 3.40 -4.20
CA ARG A 83 10.33 3.66 -4.74
C ARG A 83 11.32 2.58 -4.33
N ASP A 84 11.20 2.08 -3.11
CA ASP A 84 12.12 1.07 -2.55
C ASP A 84 11.72 -0.38 -2.90
N ARG A 85 10.64 -0.59 -3.65
CA ARG A 85 10.21 -1.95 -4.04
C ARG A 85 11.14 -2.54 -5.10
N VAL A 86 11.63 -3.73 -4.81
CA VAL A 86 12.38 -4.55 -5.76
C VAL A 86 11.44 -5.56 -6.43
N TYR A 87 11.55 -5.68 -7.75
CA TYR A 87 10.80 -6.65 -8.54
C TYR A 87 11.76 -7.56 -9.30
N VAL A 88 11.43 -8.84 -9.37
CA VAL A 88 12.12 -9.84 -10.20
C VAL A 88 11.15 -10.36 -11.25
N ARG A 89 11.66 -10.65 -12.45
CA ARG A 89 10.86 -11.30 -13.49
C ARG A 89 10.91 -12.81 -13.32
N ASP A 90 9.77 -13.47 -13.42
CA ASP A 90 9.76 -14.93 -13.56
C ASP A 90 10.20 -15.35 -14.98
N ALA A 91 10.27 -16.66 -15.20
CA ALA A 91 10.60 -17.24 -16.51
C ALA A 91 9.63 -16.84 -17.64
N ARG A 92 8.44 -16.30 -17.31
CA ARG A 92 7.43 -15.81 -18.25
C ARG A 92 7.48 -14.29 -18.43
N GLY A 93 8.44 -13.61 -17.80
CA GLY A 93 8.62 -12.16 -17.85
C GLY A 93 7.70 -11.37 -16.92
N VAL A 94 6.89 -12.03 -16.08
CA VAL A 94 5.96 -11.38 -15.15
C VAL A 94 6.73 -10.82 -13.95
N LEU A 95 6.45 -9.57 -13.57
CA LEU A 95 7.08 -8.93 -12.41
C LEU A 95 6.46 -9.46 -11.11
N HIS A 96 7.29 -10.06 -10.26
CA HIS A 96 6.96 -10.46 -8.90
C HIS A 96 7.67 -9.54 -7.92
N ARG A 97 6.95 -9.03 -6.92
CA ARG A 97 7.56 -8.24 -5.84
C ARG A 97 8.44 -9.17 -5.00
N VAL A 98 9.70 -8.81 -4.80
CA VAL A 98 10.55 -9.46 -3.81
C VAL A 98 10.17 -8.91 -2.44
N GLU A 99 9.75 -9.76 -1.53
CA GLU A 99 9.59 -9.36 -0.13
C GLU A 99 10.99 -9.28 0.50
N GLY A 100 11.39 -8.08 0.93
CA GLY A 100 12.55 -7.92 1.79
C GLY A 100 12.26 -8.46 3.19
N PRO A 101 13.28 -8.80 4.00
CA PRO A 101 13.07 -9.11 5.41
C PRO A 101 12.35 -7.92 6.09
N PRO A 102 11.52 -8.17 7.13
CA PRO A 102 10.85 -7.10 7.85
C PRO A 102 11.86 -6.04 8.27
N ALA A 103 11.55 -4.77 7.98
CA ALA A 103 12.39 -3.64 8.35
C ALA A 103 12.63 -3.66 9.86
N GLY A 104 13.84 -4.07 10.28
CA GLY A 104 14.19 -4.18 11.70
C GLY A 104 15.20 -5.27 12.08
N ALA A 105 15.52 -6.23 11.21
CA ALA A 105 16.62 -7.15 11.49
C ALA A 105 17.97 -6.49 11.16
N GLY A 106 18.48 -5.68 12.10
CA GLY A 106 19.88 -5.25 12.07
C GLY A 106 20.82 -6.47 12.10
N PRO A 107 22.08 -6.32 11.64
CA PRO A 107 23.05 -7.40 11.72
C PRO A 107 23.28 -7.73 13.19
N GLY A 108 22.89 -8.94 13.61
CA GLY A 108 23.21 -9.45 14.94
C GLY A 108 24.72 -9.45 15.12
N GLU A 109 25.20 -8.59 16.00
CA GLU A 109 26.59 -8.59 16.45
C GLU A 109 26.92 -9.92 17.13
N GLY A 110 27.93 -10.61 16.59
CA GLY A 110 29.01 -11.23 17.35
C GLY A 110 28.70 -12.37 18.33
N ALA A 111 29.23 -13.55 18.00
CA ALA A 111 29.91 -14.36 19.01
C ALA A 111 31.22 -14.90 18.41
N PRO A 112 32.39 -14.62 19.01
CA PRO A 112 33.66 -15.20 18.58
C PRO A 112 33.99 -16.47 19.35
N GLY A 113 34.72 -17.37 18.71
CA GLY A 113 35.70 -18.24 19.38
C GLY A 113 35.25 -19.68 19.68
N GLY A 114 36.11 -20.63 19.30
CA GLY A 114 36.05 -21.99 19.81
C GLY A 114 36.78 -23.04 18.98
N ASP A 115 38.08 -22.85 18.71
CA ASP A 115 38.93 -23.94 18.21
C ASP A 115 39.28 -24.91 19.35
N GLY A 116 38.88 -26.18 19.17
CA GLY A 116 39.50 -27.40 19.73
C GLY A 116 39.06 -27.89 21.13
N PRO A 117 39.42 -29.14 21.54
CA PRO A 117 39.83 -30.32 20.77
C PRO A 117 38.95 -31.57 21.04
N GLN A 118 38.97 -32.55 20.13
CA GLN A 118 38.51 -33.92 20.41
C GLN A 118 39.45 -34.63 21.40
N PRO A 119 38.91 -35.52 22.25
CA PRO A 119 39.67 -36.68 22.66
C PRO A 119 38.92 -38.01 22.43
N ALA A 120 39.77 -39.01 22.29
CA ALA A 120 39.52 -40.39 21.90
C ALA A 120 38.68 -41.22 22.89
N GLY A 121 37.96 -42.17 22.28
CA GLY A 121 37.86 -43.59 22.66
C GLY A 121 38.02 -44.02 24.12
N ARG A 122 36.96 -44.66 24.63
CA ARG A 122 37.07 -45.84 25.51
C ARG A 122 35.99 -46.84 25.15
N GLY A 123 36.42 -48.03 24.73
CA GLY A 123 35.56 -49.19 24.61
C GLY A 123 35.23 -49.81 25.97
N GLY A 124 34.24 -50.72 25.97
CA GLY A 124 34.08 -51.67 27.08
C GLY A 124 32.67 -52.15 27.38
N ARG A 125 32.24 -53.19 26.66
CA ARG A 125 31.56 -54.43 27.11
C ARG A 125 30.22 -54.40 27.90
N ARG A 126 29.28 -55.17 27.31
CA ARG A 126 28.50 -56.33 27.82
C ARG A 126 27.27 -56.12 28.73
N GLY A 127 26.30 -57.00 28.49
CA GLY A 127 25.07 -57.28 29.25
C GLY A 127 23.89 -57.35 28.28
N GLU A 128 23.71 -58.43 27.51
CA GLU A 128 22.89 -59.62 27.87
C GLU A 128 21.49 -59.27 28.38
N GLY A 129 20.49 -59.68 27.59
CA GLY A 129 19.05 -59.52 27.79
C GLY A 129 18.32 -59.80 26.49
#